data_AF-A0A6N0WX93-F1
#
_entry.id   AF-A0A6N0WX93-F1
#
_cell.length_a   1.000
_cell.length_b   1.000
_cell.length_c   1.000
_cell.angle_alpha   90.00
_cell.angle_beta   90.00
_cell.angle_gamma   90.00
#
_symmetry.space_group_name_H-M   'P 1'
#
loop_
_entity.id
_entity.type
_entity.pdbx_description
1 polymer ?
#
loop_
_entity_poly.entity_id
_entity_poly.type
_entity_poly.pdbx_seq_one_letter_code
_entity_poly.pdbx_strand_id
1 'polypeptide(L)'
;MISLFLGIESAVEIGEEVEDAQRNIPLGIALAIGLTALVYGLVSFTSLGLVGPTKLAASSAPLLIAARVTLGSLAVPLIVGAACLSIVKSMNATALVFSRSLFAMGRDGVLPPTFGVIHPRFGTPHRAVLLAYAFAMSGLLLPESLIFLLLAVNVPTMLKYLACCLSATRVAKYHPEIASRSRIRLGSGAAQAIGYLGAALALLIIVIGLNADVRPYLLVGGWLLLGVVYWLARGGRPHADR
;
A
#
# COMPACT_ATOMS: atom_id res chain seq x y z
N MET A 1 -1.76 -6.02 12.54
CA MET A 1 -0.33 -6.30 12.28
C MET A 1 0.04 -6.24 10.79
N ILE A 2 -0.87 -6.58 9.86
CA ILE A 2 -0.62 -6.51 8.39
C ILE A 2 -0.19 -5.10 7.93
N SER A 3 -0.77 -4.04 8.49
CA SER A 3 -0.48 -2.65 8.13
C SER A 3 0.98 -2.22 8.35
N LEU A 4 1.79 -2.99 9.10
CA LEU A 4 3.22 -2.72 9.27
C LEU A 4 4.05 -2.99 8.00
N PHE A 5 3.53 -3.82 7.09
CA PHE A 5 4.21 -4.19 5.84
C PHE A 5 3.54 -3.61 4.60
N LEU A 6 2.47 -2.83 4.79
CA LEU A 6 1.80 -2.11 3.72
C LEU A 6 2.76 -1.06 3.13
N GLY A 7 2.98 -1.10 1.82
CA GLY A 7 3.80 -0.11 1.11
C GLY A 7 5.12 -0.64 0.55
N ILE A 8 5.49 -1.90 0.83
CA ILE A 8 6.64 -2.54 0.15
C ILE A 8 6.37 -2.62 -1.36
N GLU A 9 5.12 -2.86 -1.75
CA GLU A 9 4.73 -2.94 -3.16
C GLU A 9 4.70 -1.58 -3.85
N SER A 10 4.50 -0.49 -3.09
CA SER A 10 4.50 0.87 -3.65
C SER A 10 5.84 1.24 -4.26
N ALA A 11 6.95 0.68 -3.77
CA ALA A 11 8.27 0.84 -4.38
C ALA A 11 8.34 0.22 -5.78
N VAL A 12 7.57 -0.84 -6.04
CA VAL A 12 7.49 -1.51 -7.35
C VAL A 12 6.56 -0.76 -8.29
N GLU A 13 5.48 -0.18 -7.78
CA GLU A 13 4.49 0.58 -8.56
C GLU A 13 5.09 1.85 -9.19
N ILE A 14 6.16 2.41 -8.62
CA ILE A 14 6.90 3.57 -9.15
C ILE A 14 8.16 3.15 -9.92
N GLY A 15 8.31 1.86 -10.24
CA GLY A 15 9.54 1.33 -10.83
C GLY A 15 9.93 1.96 -12.18
N GLU A 16 8.97 2.49 -12.95
CA GLU A 16 9.26 3.20 -14.22
C GLU A 16 10.07 4.51 -14.02
N GLU A 17 10.04 5.10 -12.82
CA GLU A 17 10.75 6.35 -12.52
C GLU A 17 12.04 6.14 -11.71
N VAL A 18 12.34 4.91 -11.32
CA VAL A 18 13.54 4.57 -10.54
C VAL A 18 14.67 4.24 -11.50
N GLU A 19 15.77 5.01 -11.41
CA GLU A 19 17.00 4.69 -12.11
C GLU A 19 17.49 3.29 -11.71
N ASP A 20 17.83 2.45 -12.69
CA ASP A 20 18.23 1.04 -12.48
C ASP A 20 17.32 0.29 -11.48
N ALA A 21 16.01 0.31 -11.74
CA ALA A 21 14.98 -0.31 -10.92
C ALA A 21 15.28 -1.78 -10.53
N GLN A 22 15.94 -2.55 -11.41
CA GLN A 22 16.28 -3.95 -11.17
C GLN A 22 17.27 -4.16 -10.02
N ARG A 23 18.09 -3.15 -9.71
CA ARG A 23 19.05 -3.18 -8.61
C ARG A 23 18.59 -2.32 -7.43
N ASN A 24 18.07 -1.13 -7.73
CA ASN A 24 17.78 -0.13 -6.70
C ASN A 24 16.51 -0.44 -5.91
N ILE A 25 15.48 -1.04 -6.52
CA ILE A 25 14.25 -1.41 -5.79
C ILE A 25 14.53 -2.50 -4.74
N PRO A 26 15.17 -3.65 -5.08
CA PRO A 26 15.46 -4.68 -4.08
C PRO A 26 16.39 -4.19 -2.96
N LEU A 27 17.44 -3.43 -3.30
CA LEU A 27 18.34 -2.84 -2.30
C LEU A 27 17.62 -1.84 -1.41
N GLY A 28 16.78 -0.97 -2.00
CA GLY A 28 15.98 0.00 -1.28
C GLY A 28 15.03 -0.66 -0.28
N ILE A 29 14.34 -1.72 -0.69
CA ILE A 29 13.45 -2.51 0.20
C ILE A 29 14.27 -3.14 1.33
N ALA A 30 15.40 -3.79 1.03
CA ALA A 30 16.22 -4.46 2.05
C ALA A 30 16.78 -3.45 3.08
N LEU A 31 17.30 -2.31 2.62
CA LEU A 31 17.78 -1.24 3.48
C LEU A 31 16.66 -0.62 4.30
N ALA A 32 15.50 -0.37 3.70
CA ALA A 32 14.33 0.18 4.39
C ALA A 32 13.85 -0.75 5.50
N ILE A 33 13.76 -2.07 5.24
CA ILE A 33 13.39 -3.06 6.24
C ILE A 33 14.42 -3.11 7.37
N GLY A 34 15.70 -3.20 7.05
CA GLY A 34 16.78 -3.25 8.06
C GLY A 34 16.82 -2.00 8.93
N LEU A 35 16.73 -0.82 8.31
CA LEU A 35 16.70 0.45 9.02
C LEU A 35 15.45 0.59 9.89
N THR A 36 14.28 0.21 9.37
CA THR A 36 13.02 0.27 10.12
C THR A 36 13.06 -0.68 11.32
N ALA A 37 13.54 -1.91 11.14
CA ALA A 37 13.68 -2.88 12.23
C ALA A 37 14.63 -2.36 13.31
N LEU A 38 15.77 -1.78 12.91
CA LEU A 38 16.72 -1.18 13.84
C LEU A 38 16.11 -0.02 14.63
N VAL A 39 15.52 0.96 13.93
CA VAL A 39 14.93 2.14 14.55
C VAL A 39 13.77 1.76 15.46
N TYR A 40 12.84 0.90 15.00
CA TYR A 40 11.71 0.45 15.82
C TYR A 40 12.17 -0.38 17.01
N GLY A 41 13.20 -1.20 16.84
CA GLY A 41 13.82 -1.97 17.92
C GLY A 41 14.41 -1.05 18.98
N LEU A 42 15.21 -0.05 18.59
CA LEU A 42 15.81 0.91 19.51
C LEU A 42 14.76 1.75 20.24
N VAL A 43 13.74 2.24 19.52
CA VAL A 43 12.64 3.02 20.09
C VAL A 43 11.83 2.18 21.07
N SER A 44 11.54 0.92 20.73
CA SER A 44 10.80 0.00 21.61
C SER A 44 11.62 -0.34 22.86
N PHE A 45 12.90 -0.66 22.70
CA PHE A 45 13.82 -0.99 23.79
C PHE A 45 13.96 0.19 24.76
N THR A 46 14.23 1.40 24.25
CA THR A 46 14.35 2.61 25.06
C THR A 46 13.04 2.98 25.76
N SER A 47 11.91 2.91 25.06
CA SER A 47 10.61 3.21 25.65
C SER A 47 10.26 2.24 26.78
N LEU A 48 10.45 0.94 26.56
CA LEU A 48 10.23 -0.10 27.57
C LEU A 48 11.16 0.07 28.77
N GLY A 49 12.43 0.40 28.53
CA GLY A 49 13.41 0.64 29.59
C GLY A 49 13.10 1.86 30.46
N LEU A 50 12.55 2.93 29.88
CA LEU A 50 12.26 4.18 30.60
C LEU A 50 10.93 4.14 31.38
N VAL A 51 9.88 3.58 30.78
CA VAL A 51 8.50 3.71 31.29
C VAL A 51 7.94 2.39 31.82
N GLY A 52 8.48 1.26 31.35
CA GLY A 52 7.97 -0.07 31.66
C GLY A 52 6.74 -0.47 30.81
N PRO A 53 6.49 -1.79 30.67
CA PRO A 53 5.46 -2.32 29.76
C PRO A 53 4.03 -1.95 30.18
N THR A 54 3.73 -1.92 31.47
CA THR A 54 2.38 -1.66 31.99
C THR A 54 1.92 -0.24 31.70
N LYS A 55 2.77 0.76 31.95
CA LYS A 55 2.47 2.18 31.68
C LYS A 55 2.39 2.47 30.18
N LEU A 56 3.21 1.82 29.36
CA LEU A 56 3.12 1.95 27.89
C LEU A 56 1.81 1.36 27.36
N ALA A 57 1.41 0.18 27.84
CA ALA A 57 0.18 -0.48 27.40
C ALA A 57 -1.09 0.29 27.79
N ALA A 58 -1.06 1.03 28.90
CA ALA A 58 -2.19 1.85 29.36
C ALA A 58 -2.30 3.21 28.65
N SER A 59 -1.30 3.60 27.84
CA SER A 59 -1.23 4.92 27.23
C SER A 59 -1.75 4.94 25.80
N SER A 60 -2.53 5.97 25.45
CA SER A 60 -2.90 6.28 24.06
C SER A 60 -1.77 6.95 23.27
N ALA A 61 -0.74 7.45 23.95
CA ALA A 61 0.46 8.04 23.34
C ALA A 61 1.76 7.51 23.99
N PRO A 62 2.10 6.21 23.80
CA PRO A 62 3.20 5.57 24.52
C PRO A 62 4.56 6.26 24.28
N LEU A 63 4.82 6.65 23.03
CA LEU A 63 6.09 7.29 22.64
C LEU A 63 6.24 8.69 23.26
N LEU A 64 5.14 9.44 23.40
CA LEU A 64 5.17 10.76 24.02
C LEU A 64 5.46 10.65 25.53
N ILE A 65 4.91 9.64 26.21
CA ILE A 65 5.20 9.39 27.62
C ILE A 65 6.68 9.03 27.81
N ALA A 66 7.23 8.15 26.97
CA ALA A 66 8.65 7.81 27.00
C ALA A 66 9.53 9.04 26.76
N ALA A 67 9.22 9.85 25.75
CA ALA A 67 9.97 11.06 25.44
C ALA A 67 9.92 12.11 26.58
N ARG A 68 8.80 12.20 27.31
CA ARG A 68 8.69 13.13 28.45
C ARG A 68 9.63 12.79 29.60
N VAL A 69 9.99 11.52 29.79
CA VAL A 69 10.92 11.11 30.85
C VAL A 69 12.32 11.71 30.63
N THR A 70 12.75 11.84 29.38
CA THR A 70 14.11 12.30 29.04
C THR A 70 14.16 13.77 28.61
N LEU A 71 13.18 14.22 27.82
CA LEU A 71 13.17 15.56 27.20
C LEU A 71 12.29 16.57 27.96
N GLY A 72 11.55 16.13 28.98
CA GLY A 72 10.67 17.00 29.77
C GLY A 72 9.64 17.72 28.91
N SER A 73 9.56 19.04 29.01
CA SER A 73 8.61 19.89 28.27
C SER A 73 8.89 19.95 26.75
N LEU A 74 10.14 19.72 26.32
CA LEU A 74 10.51 19.71 24.89
C LEU A 74 9.98 18.48 24.15
N ALA A 75 9.58 17.43 24.86
CA ALA A 75 9.06 16.20 24.26
C ALA A 75 7.82 16.45 23.38
N VAL A 76 6.90 17.31 23.83
CA VAL A 76 5.64 17.58 23.13
C VAL A 76 5.86 18.21 21.76
N PRO A 77 6.50 19.39 21.62
CA PRO A 77 6.68 20.01 20.30
C PRO A 77 7.51 19.15 19.35
N LEU A 78 8.51 18.41 19.86
CA LEU A 78 9.34 17.54 19.02
C LEU A 78 8.57 16.33 18.49
N ILE A 79 7.89 15.58 19.37
CA ILE A 79 7.16 14.37 18.97
C ILE A 79 5.95 14.73 18.11
N VAL A 80 5.21 15.78 18.47
CA VAL A 80 4.05 16.23 17.69
C VAL A 80 4.50 16.79 16.34
N GLY A 81 5.55 17.61 16.30
CA GLY A 81 6.11 18.13 15.04
C GLY A 81 6.62 17.01 14.12
N ALA A 82 7.34 16.04 14.67
CA ALA A 82 7.79 14.87 13.93
C ALA A 82 6.61 14.03 13.42
N ALA A 83 5.56 13.84 14.22
CA ALA A 83 4.34 13.14 13.82
C ALA A 83 3.64 13.86 12.66
N CYS A 84 3.47 15.19 12.74
CA CYS A 84 2.87 15.99 11.67
C CYS A 84 3.68 15.89 10.36
N LEU A 85 5.01 16.06 10.43
CA LEU A 85 5.88 15.91 9.26
C LEU A 85 5.80 14.50 8.67
N SER A 86 5.74 13.47 9.52
CA SER A 86 5.61 12.08 9.10
C SER A 86 4.27 11.82 8.39
N ILE A 87 3.18 12.39 8.89
CA ILE A 87 1.84 12.28 8.27
C ILE A 87 1.86 12.95 6.90
N VAL A 88 2.34 14.20 6.80
CA VAL A 88 2.42 14.93 5.51
C VAL A 88 3.27 14.17 4.50
N LYS A 89 4.44 13.68 4.93
CA LYS A 89 5.31 12.85 4.09
C LYS A 89 4.58 11.60 3.58
N SER A 90 3.84 10.92 4.46
CA SER A 90 3.13 9.70 4.12
C SER A 90 1.96 9.96 3.16
N MET A 91 1.18 11.02 3.41
CA MET A 91 0.11 11.47 2.50
C MET A 91 0.66 11.78 1.10
N ASN A 92 1.78 12.50 1.02
CA ASN A 92 2.41 12.81 -0.26
C ASN A 92 2.87 11.54 -1.00
N ALA A 93 3.50 10.60 -0.29
CA ALA A 93 3.90 9.32 -0.86
C ALA A 93 2.70 8.51 -1.39
N THR A 94 1.59 8.43 -0.65
CA THR A 94 0.39 7.73 -1.10
C THR A 94 -0.26 8.40 -2.31
N ALA A 95 -0.33 9.73 -2.35
CA ALA A 95 -0.85 10.47 -3.50
C ALA A 95 0.02 10.25 -4.76
N LEU A 96 1.34 10.21 -4.57
CA LEU A 96 2.32 9.93 -5.62
C LEU A 96 2.07 8.57 -6.27
N VAL A 97 1.94 7.52 -5.46
CA VAL A 97 1.65 6.15 -5.90
C VAL A 97 0.31 6.09 -6.64
N PHE A 98 -0.76 6.59 -6.02
CA PHE A 98 -2.11 6.48 -6.57
C PHE A 98 -2.26 7.23 -7.90
N SER A 99 -1.63 8.41 -8.03
CA SER A 99 -1.63 9.16 -9.29
C SER A 99 -0.94 8.41 -10.45
N ARG A 100 0.13 7.64 -10.17
CA ARG A 100 0.80 6.81 -11.19
C ARG A 100 -0.06 5.64 -11.63
N SER A 101 -0.74 4.99 -10.69
CA SER A 101 -1.68 3.92 -11.02
C SER A 101 -2.83 4.43 -11.91
N LEU A 102 -3.39 5.60 -11.58
CA LEU A 102 -4.43 6.26 -12.39
C LEU A 102 -3.90 6.67 -13.78
N PHE A 103 -2.68 7.18 -13.86
CA PHE A 103 -2.02 7.52 -15.12
C PHE A 103 -1.81 6.30 -16.01
N ALA A 104 -1.26 5.21 -15.46
CA ALA A 104 -1.06 3.95 -16.17
C ALA A 104 -2.40 3.39 -16.67
N MET A 105 -3.44 3.39 -15.84
CA MET A 105 -4.78 3.00 -16.28
C MET A 105 -5.35 3.89 -17.39
N GLY A 106 -5.02 5.18 -17.41
CA GLY A 106 -5.39 6.08 -18.51
C GLY A 106 -4.63 5.81 -19.80
N ARG A 107 -3.33 5.50 -19.70
CA ARG A 107 -2.44 5.12 -20.81
C ARG A 107 -2.86 3.81 -21.44
N ASP A 108 -3.16 2.82 -20.61
CA ASP A 108 -3.57 1.46 -21.02
C ASP A 108 -5.04 1.41 -21.45
N GLY A 109 -5.71 2.57 -21.47
CA GLY A 109 -7.08 2.70 -21.93
C GLY A 109 -8.10 2.04 -21.02
N VAL A 110 -7.79 1.76 -19.75
CA VAL A 110 -8.75 1.28 -18.73
C VAL A 110 -9.62 2.44 -18.24
N LEU A 111 -9.02 3.59 -17.96
CA LEU A 111 -9.71 4.85 -17.66
C LEU A 111 -9.83 5.71 -18.94
N PRO A 112 -10.61 6.81 -18.92
CA PRO A 112 -10.63 7.77 -20.00
C PRO A 112 -9.19 8.23 -20.34
N PRO A 113 -8.82 8.35 -21.63
CA PRO A 113 -7.44 8.68 -22.06
C PRO A 113 -6.91 9.99 -21.46
N THR A 114 -7.82 10.87 -21.04
CA THR A 114 -7.51 12.11 -20.33
C THR A 114 -6.66 11.92 -19.08
N PHE A 115 -6.72 10.77 -18.41
CA PHE A 115 -5.89 10.48 -17.23
C PHE A 115 -4.46 10.08 -17.58
N GLY A 116 -4.22 9.64 -18.82
CA GLY A 116 -2.89 9.32 -19.36
C GLY A 116 -2.13 10.53 -19.91
N VAL A 117 -2.61 11.76 -19.67
CA VAL A 117 -1.99 12.99 -20.19
C VAL A 117 -1.05 13.63 -19.17
N ILE A 118 0.19 13.85 -19.57
CA ILE A 118 1.21 14.53 -18.78
C ILE A 118 1.13 16.05 -19.01
N HIS A 119 1.32 16.84 -17.95
CA HIS A 119 1.36 18.30 -18.05
C HIS A 119 2.64 18.77 -18.78
N PRO A 120 2.54 19.59 -19.84
CA PRO A 120 3.68 19.93 -20.70
C PRO A 120 4.80 20.71 -19.99
N ARG A 121 4.44 21.54 -19.00
CA ARG A 121 5.42 22.33 -18.22
C ARG A 121 6.04 21.59 -17.03
N PHE A 122 5.28 20.68 -16.41
CA PHE A 122 5.63 20.12 -15.10
C PHE A 122 6.02 18.64 -15.18
N GLY A 123 5.78 17.97 -16.32
CA GLY A 123 6.07 16.55 -16.46
C GLY A 123 5.22 15.64 -15.58
N THR A 124 4.09 16.12 -15.05
CA THR A 124 3.27 15.39 -14.07
C THR A 124 1.87 15.07 -14.59
N PRO A 125 1.27 13.93 -14.21
CA PRO A 125 -0.10 13.56 -14.59
C PRO A 125 -1.14 14.34 -13.77
N HIS A 126 -1.24 15.65 -14.00
CA HIS A 126 -2.01 16.59 -13.18
C HIS A 126 -3.47 16.17 -12.91
N ARG A 127 -4.16 15.58 -13.89
CA ARG A 127 -5.56 15.11 -13.72
C ARG A 127 -5.66 13.89 -12.81
N ALA A 128 -4.71 12.97 -12.90
CA ALA A 128 -4.62 11.83 -12.00
C ALA A 128 -4.30 12.28 -10.57
N VAL A 129 -3.43 13.29 -10.41
CA VAL A 129 -3.13 13.89 -9.11
C VAL A 129 -4.36 14.57 -8.50
N LEU A 130 -5.11 15.35 -9.27
CA LEU A 130 -6.33 16.00 -8.78
C LEU A 130 -7.37 14.97 -8.33
N LEU A 131 -7.56 13.90 -9.10
CA LEU A 131 -8.47 12.83 -8.75
C LEU A 131 -8.00 12.09 -7.48
N ALA A 132 -6.69 11.83 -7.36
CA ALA A 132 -6.10 11.24 -6.16
C ALA A 132 -6.41 12.05 -4.89
N TYR A 133 -6.19 13.36 -4.94
CA TYR A 133 -6.50 14.25 -3.84
C TYR A 133 -8.00 14.35 -3.55
N ALA A 134 -8.85 14.39 -4.59
CA ALA A 134 -10.30 14.40 -4.41
C ALA A 134 -10.79 13.14 -3.66
N PHE A 135 -10.28 11.96 -4.02
CA PHE A 135 -10.60 10.73 -3.28
C PHE A 135 -10.06 10.75 -1.85
N ALA A 136 -8.84 11.23 -1.64
CA ALA A 136 -8.28 11.37 -0.29
C ALA A 136 -9.16 12.28 0.59
N MET A 137 -9.64 13.41 0.05
CA MET A 137 -10.54 14.32 0.76
C MET A 137 -11.93 13.71 1.00
N SER A 138 -12.45 12.90 0.07
CA SER A 138 -13.72 12.19 0.27
C SER A 138 -13.67 11.22 1.45
N GLY A 139 -12.47 10.75 1.84
CA GLY A 139 -12.27 9.94 3.03
C GLY A 139 -12.68 10.65 4.33
N LEU A 140 -12.73 11.98 4.34
CA LEU A 140 -13.21 12.77 5.48
C LEU A 140 -14.72 12.59 5.73
N LEU A 141 -15.46 12.06 4.75
CA LEU A 141 -16.88 11.74 4.88
C LEU A 141 -17.11 10.32 5.44
N LEU A 142 -16.06 9.53 5.60
CA LEU A 142 -16.14 8.15 6.09
C LEU A 142 -16.17 8.09 7.63
N PRO A 143 -16.69 7.00 8.22
CA PRO A 143 -16.66 6.80 9.66
C PRO A 143 -15.24 6.89 10.25
N GLU A 144 -15.09 7.63 11.34
CA GLU A 144 -13.82 7.79 12.09
C GLU A 144 -13.41 6.55 12.90
N SER A 145 -14.18 5.47 12.82
CA SER A 145 -13.87 4.22 13.52
C SER A 145 -12.56 3.64 13.01
N LEU A 146 -11.59 3.46 13.93
CA LEU A 146 -10.30 2.85 13.60
C LEU A 146 -10.45 1.46 13.00
N ILE A 147 -11.39 0.65 13.52
CA ILE A 147 -11.66 -0.70 13.00
C ILE A 147 -12.15 -0.61 11.55
N PHE A 148 -13.07 0.31 11.28
CA PHE A 148 -13.60 0.53 9.93
C PHE A 148 -12.50 0.99 8.96
N LEU A 149 -11.71 2.00 9.34
CA LEU A 149 -10.63 2.53 8.49
C LEU A 149 -9.55 1.47 8.23
N LEU A 150 -9.19 0.67 9.24
CA LEU A 150 -8.24 -0.43 9.08
C LEU A 150 -8.79 -1.49 8.13
N LEU A 151 -10.04 -1.91 8.27
CA LEU A 151 -10.63 -2.90 7.36
C LEU A 151 -10.82 -2.34 5.94
N ALA A 152 -11.21 -1.07 5.80
CA ALA A 152 -11.37 -0.39 4.52
C ALA A 152 -10.07 -0.32 3.72
N VAL A 153 -8.91 -0.28 4.37
CA VAL A 153 -7.60 -0.35 3.69
C VAL A 153 -7.15 -1.80 3.49
N ASN A 154 -7.29 -2.65 4.51
CA ASN A 154 -6.75 -4.01 4.45
C ASN A 154 -7.52 -4.92 3.48
N VAL A 155 -8.85 -4.81 3.39
CA VAL A 155 -9.67 -5.69 2.53
C VAL A 155 -9.33 -5.51 1.04
N PRO A 156 -9.32 -4.29 0.46
CA PRO A 156 -8.88 -4.08 -0.92
C PRO A 156 -7.43 -4.53 -1.14
N THR A 157 -6.53 -4.28 -0.19
CA THR A 157 -5.14 -4.70 -0.29
C THR A 157 -5.00 -6.23 -0.33
N MET A 158 -5.79 -6.96 0.45
CA MET A 158 -5.80 -8.43 0.39
C MET A 158 -6.34 -8.92 -0.96
N LEU A 159 -7.35 -8.24 -1.53
CA LEU A 159 -7.83 -8.57 -2.87
C LEU A 159 -6.76 -8.30 -3.94
N LYS A 160 -6.02 -7.20 -3.81
CA LYS A 160 -4.84 -6.90 -4.65
C LYS A 160 -3.80 -8.00 -4.54
N TYR A 161 -3.39 -8.37 -3.33
CA TYR A 161 -2.39 -9.42 -3.12
C TYR A 161 -2.87 -10.80 -3.60
N LEU A 162 -4.15 -11.13 -3.43
CA LEU A 162 -4.75 -12.33 -3.99
C LEU A 162 -4.60 -12.34 -5.52
N ALA A 163 -4.96 -11.25 -6.20
CA ALA A 163 -4.79 -11.10 -7.64
C ALA A 163 -3.32 -11.18 -8.07
N CYS A 164 -2.40 -10.53 -7.34
CA CYS A 164 -0.96 -10.60 -7.60
C CYS A 164 -0.41 -12.02 -7.44
N CYS A 165 -0.79 -12.74 -6.39
CA CYS A 165 -0.38 -14.12 -6.16
C CYS A 165 -0.85 -15.05 -7.30
N LEU A 166 -2.10 -14.93 -7.71
CA LEU A 166 -2.65 -15.69 -8.85
C LEU A 166 -2.01 -15.30 -10.19
N SER A 167 -1.69 -14.03 -10.37
CA SER A 167 -0.95 -13.56 -11.55
C SER A 167 0.46 -14.16 -11.57
N ALA A 168 1.17 -14.13 -10.44
CA ALA A 168 2.50 -14.69 -10.31
C ALA A 168 2.54 -16.20 -10.60
N THR A 169 1.54 -16.98 -10.14
CA THR A 169 1.48 -18.41 -10.47
C THR A 169 1.25 -18.66 -11.96
N ARG A 170 0.42 -17.85 -12.61
CA ARG A 170 0.19 -17.93 -14.06
C ARG A 170 1.44 -17.53 -14.85
N VAL A 171 2.11 -16.44 -14.49
CA VAL A 171 3.36 -16.01 -15.13
C VAL A 171 4.44 -17.09 -14.97
N ALA A 172 4.59 -17.68 -13.78
CA ALA A 172 5.55 -18.76 -13.54
C ALA A 172 5.27 -20.04 -14.35
N LYS A 173 4.01 -20.27 -14.77
CA LYS A 173 3.59 -21.45 -15.53
C LYS A 173 3.60 -21.23 -17.04
N TYR A 174 3.08 -20.10 -17.49
CA TYR A 174 2.79 -19.83 -18.90
C TYR A 174 3.76 -18.84 -19.56
N HIS A 175 4.50 -18.07 -18.76
CA HIS A 175 5.44 -17.04 -19.25
C HIS A 175 6.85 -17.20 -18.64
N PRO A 176 7.53 -18.33 -18.91
CA PRO A 176 8.87 -18.60 -18.36
C PRO A 176 9.92 -17.57 -18.80
N GLU A 177 9.73 -16.90 -19.94
CA GLU A 177 10.57 -15.81 -20.44
C GLU A 177 10.56 -14.58 -19.52
N ILE A 178 9.41 -14.28 -18.90
CA ILE A 178 9.29 -13.18 -17.92
C ILE A 178 9.83 -13.65 -16.57
N ALA A 179 9.49 -14.87 -16.16
CA ALA A 179 9.95 -15.44 -14.89
C ALA A 179 11.48 -15.55 -14.81
N SER A 180 12.15 -15.88 -15.91
CA SER A 180 13.61 -16.00 -15.98
C SER A 180 14.37 -14.68 -15.83
N ARG A 181 13.71 -13.52 -16.05
CA ARG A 181 14.28 -12.18 -15.82
C ARG A 181 14.30 -11.78 -14.34
N SER A 182 13.62 -12.53 -13.47
CA SER A 182 13.63 -12.25 -12.04
C SER A 182 15.00 -12.55 -11.43
N ARG A 183 15.48 -11.66 -10.54
CA ARG A 183 16.72 -11.90 -9.77
C ARG A 183 16.58 -13.11 -8.83
N ILE A 184 15.38 -13.37 -8.34
CA ILE A 184 15.09 -14.49 -7.43
C ILE A 184 14.70 -15.70 -8.29
N ARG A 185 15.66 -16.59 -8.53
CA ARG A 185 15.45 -17.82 -9.30
C ARG A 185 14.71 -18.87 -8.45
N LEU A 186 13.40 -18.67 -8.27
CA LEU A 186 12.52 -19.70 -7.74
C LEU A 186 12.18 -20.69 -8.86
N GLY A 187 12.28 -21.99 -8.59
CA GLY A 187 11.74 -23.00 -9.50
C GLY A 187 10.23 -22.79 -9.70
N SER A 188 9.71 -23.04 -10.90
CA SER A 188 8.29 -22.79 -11.22
C SER A 188 7.31 -23.43 -10.24
N GLY A 189 7.63 -24.63 -9.73
CA GLY A 189 6.82 -25.29 -8.70
C GLY A 189 6.84 -24.57 -7.34
N ALA A 190 7.99 -24.06 -6.91
CA ALA A 190 8.11 -23.28 -5.67
C ALA A 190 7.39 -21.93 -5.78
N ALA A 191 7.52 -21.25 -6.92
CA ALA A 191 6.80 -20.01 -7.19
C ALA A 191 5.28 -20.21 -7.17
N GLN A 192 4.78 -21.31 -7.74
CA GLN A 192 3.36 -21.66 -7.70
C GLN A 192 2.90 -21.99 -6.28
N ALA A 193 3.66 -22.79 -5.52
CA ALA A 193 3.33 -23.14 -4.14
C ALA A 193 3.23 -21.89 -3.25
N ILE A 194 4.21 -20.97 -3.35
CA ILE A 194 4.20 -19.70 -2.62
C ILE A 194 3.00 -18.84 -3.05
N GLY A 195 2.71 -18.76 -4.35
CA GLY A 195 1.57 -18.00 -4.85
C GLY A 195 0.23 -18.54 -4.37
N TYR A 196 0.00 -19.86 -4.43
CA TYR A 196 -1.23 -20.46 -3.91
C TYR A 196 -1.36 -20.34 -2.39
N LEU A 197 -0.25 -20.49 -1.65
CA LEU A 197 -0.24 -20.28 -0.21
C LEU A 197 -0.59 -18.83 0.14
N GLY A 198 0.01 -17.85 -0.54
CA GLY A 198 -0.29 -16.44 -0.38
C GLY A 198 -1.75 -16.11 -0.70
N ALA A 199 -2.28 -16.68 -1.79
CA ALA A 199 -3.68 -16.55 -2.16
C ALA A 199 -4.63 -17.13 -1.10
N ALA A 200 -4.32 -18.31 -0.56
CA ALA A 200 -5.11 -18.95 0.49
C ALA A 200 -5.09 -18.13 1.79
N LEU A 201 -3.94 -17.61 2.20
CA LEU A 201 -3.80 -16.76 3.38
C LEU A 201 -4.54 -15.43 3.20
N ALA A 202 -4.45 -14.79 2.04
CA ALA A 202 -5.20 -13.58 1.73
C ALA A 202 -6.71 -13.83 1.81
N LEU A 203 -7.20 -14.93 1.25
CA LEU A 203 -8.61 -15.32 1.32
C LEU A 203 -9.06 -15.59 2.76
N LEU A 204 -8.25 -16.30 3.54
CA LEU A 204 -8.53 -16.57 4.96
C LEU A 204 -8.68 -15.27 5.75
N ILE A 205 -7.78 -14.29 5.54
CA ILE A 205 -7.84 -12.99 6.20
C ILE A 205 -9.11 -12.22 5.81
N ILE A 206 -9.46 -12.22 4.52
CA ILE A 206 -10.70 -11.60 4.01
C ILE A 206 -11.92 -12.21 4.69
N VAL A 207 -11.98 -13.54 4.82
CA VAL A 207 -13.11 -14.25 5.43
C VAL A 207 -13.18 -13.98 6.93
N ILE A 208 -12.06 -14.01 7.65
CA ILE A 208 -12.04 -13.70 9.09
C ILE A 208 -12.54 -12.27 9.34
N GLY A 209 -12.11 -11.31 8.52
CA GLY A 209 -12.52 -9.91 8.67
C GLY A 209 -14.01 -9.65 8.45
N LEU A 210 -14.74 -10.52 7.74
CA LEU A 210 -16.21 -10.40 7.57
C LEU A 210 -16.94 -10.49 8.90
N ASN A 211 -16.40 -11.26 9.85
CA ASN A 211 -16.99 -11.39 11.19
C ASN A 211 -16.77 -10.13 12.05
N ALA A 212 -15.86 -9.22 11.66
CA ALA A 212 -15.53 -8.02 12.42
C ALA A 212 -16.42 -6.82 12.05
N ASP A 213 -16.50 -6.48 10.76
CA ASP A 213 -17.38 -5.42 10.24
C ASP A 213 -17.65 -5.64 8.75
N VAL A 214 -18.92 -5.65 8.35
CA VAL A 214 -19.35 -5.88 6.97
C VAL A 214 -19.32 -4.62 6.10
N ARG A 215 -19.31 -3.41 6.69
CA ARG A 215 -19.41 -2.14 5.94
C ARG A 215 -18.27 -1.93 4.94
N PRO A 216 -17.00 -2.22 5.27
CA PRO A 216 -15.88 -2.11 4.31
C PRO A 216 -16.05 -3.02 3.09
N TYR A 217 -16.63 -4.20 3.29
CA TYR A 217 -16.88 -5.17 2.22
C TYR A 217 -17.98 -4.69 1.28
N LEU A 218 -19.01 -4.02 1.80
CA LEU A 218 -20.05 -3.39 0.98
C LEU A 218 -19.47 -2.26 0.11
N LEU A 219 -18.55 -1.46 0.66
CA LEU A 219 -17.86 -0.42 -0.11
C LEU A 219 -17.01 -1.02 -1.23
N VAL A 220 -16.25 -2.08 -0.94
CA VAL A 220 -15.47 -2.80 -1.96
C VAL A 220 -16.39 -3.42 -3.01
N GLY A 221 -17.49 -4.05 -2.59
CA GLY A 221 -18.50 -4.61 -3.49
C GLY A 221 -19.13 -3.54 -4.39
N GLY A 222 -19.46 -2.37 -3.84
CA GLY A 222 -19.96 -1.22 -4.60
C GLY A 222 -18.95 -0.74 -5.64
N TRP A 223 -17.68 -0.61 -5.27
CA TRP A 223 -16.60 -0.25 -6.19
C TRP A 223 -16.39 -1.29 -7.30
N LEU A 224 -16.44 -2.58 -6.96
CA LEU A 224 -16.36 -3.67 -7.94
C LEU A 224 -17.55 -3.63 -8.91
N LEU A 225 -18.77 -3.43 -8.41
CA LEU A 225 -19.97 -3.30 -9.23
C LEU A 225 -19.87 -2.10 -10.16
N LEU A 226 -19.45 -0.93 -9.66
CA LEU A 226 -19.21 0.26 -10.49
C LEU A 226 -18.18 -0.03 -11.59
N GLY A 227 -17.09 -0.73 -11.25
CA GLY A 227 -16.07 -1.14 -12.21
C GLY A 227 -16.61 -2.09 -13.29
N VAL A 228 -17.42 -3.08 -12.91
CA VAL A 228 -18.05 -4.03 -13.83
C VAL A 228 -19.06 -3.33 -14.74
N VAL A 229 -19.91 -2.46 -14.19
CA VAL A 229 -20.88 -1.66 -14.97
C VAL A 229 -20.15 -0.78 -15.97
N TYR A 230 -19.09 -0.09 -15.54
CA TYR A 230 -18.26 0.72 -16.43
C TYR A 230 -17.59 -0.13 -17.53
N TRP A 231 -17.06 -1.30 -17.19
CA TRP A 231 -16.46 -2.23 -18.16
C TRP A 231 -17.46 -2.73 -19.22
N LEU A 232 -18.66 -3.09 -18.78
CA LEU A 232 -19.77 -3.49 -19.66
C LEU A 232 -20.24 -2.34 -20.55
N ALA A 233 -20.44 -1.15 -19.98
CA ALA A 233 -20.85 0.05 -20.72
C ALA A 233 -19.84 0.46 -21.81
N ARG A 234 -18.56 0.13 -21.62
CA ARG A 234 -17.50 0.37 -22.59
C ARG A 234 -17.35 -0.73 -23.64
N GLY A 235 -18.17 -1.78 -23.61
CA GLY A 235 -18.24 -2.81 -24.64
C GLY A 235 -17.29 -3.98 -24.49
N GLY A 236 -16.71 -4.21 -23.29
CA GLY A 236 -16.09 -5.49 -22.92
C GLY A 236 -14.92 -6.01 -23.76
N ARG A 237 -14.31 -5.20 -24.63
CA ARG A 237 -13.23 -5.65 -25.52
C ARG A 237 -11.89 -5.75 -24.77
N PRO A 238 -11.30 -6.95 -24.62
CA PRO A 238 -9.92 -7.09 -24.19
C PRO A 238 -9.04 -6.41 -25.22
N HIS A 239 -8.18 -5.48 -24.81
CA HIS A 239 -7.15 -4.94 -25.68
C HIS A 239 -6.12 -6.05 -25.89
N ALA A 240 -6.25 -6.77 -26.99
CA ALA A 240 -5.14 -7.47 -27.62
C ALA A 240 -4.23 -6.41 -28.24
N ASP A 241 -2.97 -6.39 -27.80
CA ASP A 241 -1.76 -5.85 -28.42
C ASP A 241 -1.85 -4.57 -29.27
N ARG A 242 -1.25 -3.50 -28.75
CA ARG A 242 -0.61 -2.44 -29.56
C ARG A 242 0.75 -2.11 -28.95
#